data_AF-A0A640N806-F1
#
_entry.id   AF-A0A640N806-F1
#
_cell.length_a   1.000
_cell.length_b   1.000
_cell.length_c   1.000
_cell.angle_alpha   90.00
_cell.angle_beta   90.00
_cell.angle_gamma   90.00
#
_symmetry.space_group_name_H-M   'P 1'
#
loop_
_entity.id
_entity.type
_entity.pdbx_description
1 polymer ?
#
loop_
_entity_poly.entity_id
_entity_poly.type
_entity_poly.pdbx_seq_one_letter_code
_entity_poly.pdbx_strand_id
1 'polypeptide(L)'
;MTNKVPFSFIVVIGLMLFALFFGAGNLIFPAMLGQSAGENVWIANAGFLVTGVGLPLLGVLAFGFSGKDDLQSLASRAHPVFGIVFTTVLYLAIGPLFAIPRTGNVSYEIGLKPFMPEGLGSTPLILFTIVFFSITCFFR
;
A
#
# COMPACT_ATOMS: atom_id res chain seq x y z
N MET A 1 0.52 -37.20 -1.53
CA MET A 1 1.84 -37.00 -0.91
C MET A 1 1.89 -35.59 -0.36
N THR A 2 1.76 -35.43 0.96
CA THR A 2 1.81 -34.11 1.61
C THR A 2 3.25 -33.67 1.69
N ASN A 3 3.73 -32.96 0.66
CA ASN A 3 5.03 -32.30 0.71
C ASN A 3 4.96 -31.26 1.83
N LYS A 4 5.61 -31.54 2.95
CA LYS A 4 5.74 -30.56 4.04
C LYS A 4 6.59 -29.41 3.51
N VAL A 5 5.96 -28.25 3.31
CA VAL A 5 6.68 -27.02 2.99
C VAL A 5 7.77 -26.79 4.05
N PRO A 6 9.03 -26.56 3.65
CA PRO A 6 10.11 -26.37 4.60
C PRO A 6 9.87 -25.10 5.41
N PHE A 7 10.21 -25.11 6.71
CA PHE A 7 9.99 -23.97 7.61
C PHE A 7 10.61 -22.67 7.08
N SER A 8 11.80 -22.76 6.47
CA SER A 8 12.47 -21.63 5.83
C SER A 8 11.61 -20.96 4.75
N PHE A 9 10.81 -21.73 4.01
CA PHE A 9 9.94 -21.19 2.96
C PHE A 9 8.76 -20.42 3.56
N ILE A 10 8.21 -20.90 4.67
CA ILE A 10 7.15 -20.21 5.42
C ILE A 10 7.66 -18.88 5.97
N VAL A 11 8.87 -18.86 6.54
CA VAL A 11 9.50 -17.63 7.04
C VAL A 11 9.73 -16.63 5.90
N VAL A 12 10.24 -17.09 4.76
CA VAL A 12 10.51 -16.22 3.59
C VAL A 12 9.20 -15.64 3.04
N ILE A 13 8.16 -16.45 2.86
CA ILE A 13 6.83 -15.95 2.43
C ILE A 13 6.24 -15.00 3.46
N GLY A 14 6.32 -15.32 4.75
CA GLY A 14 5.85 -14.45 5.83
C GLY A 14 6.54 -13.08 5.81
N LEU A 15 7.86 -13.06 5.63
CA LEU A 15 8.63 -11.82 5.49
C LEU A 15 8.30 -11.06 4.20
N MET A 16 8.08 -11.75 3.08
CA MET A 16 7.66 -11.09 1.83
C MET A 16 6.28 -10.45 1.97
N LEU A 17 5.31 -11.16 2.55
CA LEU A 17 3.98 -10.61 2.84
C LEU A 17 4.06 -9.46 3.83
N PHE A 18 4.89 -9.59 4.87
CA PHE A 18 5.17 -8.49 5.78
C PHE A 18 5.74 -7.28 5.05
N ALA A 19 6.76 -7.44 4.21
CA ALA A 19 7.36 -6.33 3.45
C ALA A 19 6.36 -5.67 2.48
N LEU A 20 5.48 -6.47 1.85
CA LEU A 20 4.42 -5.97 0.97
C LEU A 20 3.42 -5.09 1.74
N PHE A 21 3.04 -5.50 2.95
CA PHE A 21 2.08 -4.76 3.77
C PHE A 21 2.74 -3.68 4.65
N PHE A 22 4.01 -3.79 5.00
CA PHE A 22 4.78 -2.82 5.78
C PHE A 22 5.30 -1.66 4.89
N GLY A 23 4.47 -1.23 3.94
CA GLY A 23 4.77 -0.08 3.08
C GLY A 23 4.57 1.26 3.81
N ALA A 24 4.86 2.36 3.11
CA ALA A 24 4.76 3.72 3.64
C ALA A 24 3.39 4.04 4.27
N GLY A 25 2.29 3.52 3.71
CA GLY A 25 0.96 3.71 4.28
C GLY A 25 0.83 3.16 5.70
N ASN A 26 1.24 1.90 5.91
CA ASN A 26 1.17 1.26 7.24
C ASN A 26 2.20 1.77 8.23
N LEU A 27 3.16 2.60 7.81
CA LEU A 27 4.09 3.30 8.70
C LEU A 27 3.54 4.68 9.12
N ILE A 28 2.88 5.38 8.21
CA ILE A 28 2.47 6.78 8.41
C ILE A 28 1.09 6.87 9.06
N PHE A 29 0.15 6.03 8.62
CA PHE A 29 -1.21 6.08 9.13
C PHE A 29 -1.30 5.78 10.63
N PRO A 30 -0.59 4.81 11.21
CA PRO A 30 -0.64 4.57 12.65
C PRO A 30 -0.13 5.74 13.49
N ALA A 31 0.94 6.40 13.05
CA ALA A 31 1.46 7.57 13.74
C ALA A 31 0.44 8.71 13.74
N MET A 32 -0.17 8.98 12.58
CA MET A 32 -1.21 10.01 12.46
C MET A 32 -2.49 9.63 13.24
N LEU A 33 -2.94 8.38 13.13
CA LEU A 33 -4.09 7.84 13.85
C LEU A 33 -3.88 7.93 15.37
N GLY A 34 -2.70 7.57 15.85
CA GLY A 34 -2.34 7.66 17.27
C GLY A 34 -2.36 9.10 17.78
N GLN A 35 -1.85 10.05 17.00
CA GLN A 35 -1.94 11.48 17.32
C GLN A 35 -3.41 11.95 17.37
N SER A 36 -4.25 11.52 16.43
CA SER A 36 -5.68 11.87 16.41
C SER A 36 -6.53 11.12 17.45
N ALA A 37 -6.06 9.99 17.98
CA ALA A 37 -6.80 9.16 18.92
C ALA A 37 -6.85 9.75 20.35
N GLY A 38 -5.93 10.67 20.69
CA GLY A 38 -5.83 11.24 22.02
C GLY A 38 -5.65 10.15 23.08
N GLU A 39 -6.59 10.05 24.02
CA GLU A 39 -6.57 9.02 25.08
C GLU A 39 -7.03 7.63 24.59
N ASN A 40 -7.73 7.55 23.46
CA ASN A 40 -8.35 6.31 22.95
C ASN A 40 -7.41 5.46 22.07
N VAL A 41 -6.10 5.47 22.37
CA VAL A 41 -5.06 4.81 21.56
C VAL A 41 -5.32 3.32 21.38
N TRP A 42 -5.79 2.63 22.42
CA TRP A 42 -6.05 1.19 22.37
C TRP A 42 -7.19 0.82 21.42
N ILE A 43 -8.27 1.61 21.42
CA ILE A 43 -9.42 1.41 20.52
C ILE A 43 -9.02 1.73 19.08
N ALA A 44 -8.27 2.82 18.88
CA ALA A 44 -7.75 3.19 17.57
C ALA A 44 -6.82 2.11 17.00
N ASN A 45 -5.91 1.57 17.81
CA ASN A 45 -5.03 0.47 17.41
C ASN A 45 -5.81 -0.82 17.09
N ALA A 46 -6.82 -1.17 17.87
CA ALA A 46 -7.67 -2.32 17.58
C ALA A 46 -8.38 -2.17 16.23
N GLY A 47 -8.96 -0.98 15.97
CA GLY A 47 -9.57 -0.65 14.68
C GLY A 47 -8.59 -0.71 13.52
N PHE A 48 -7.37 -0.18 13.71
CA PHE A 48 -6.30 -0.24 12.71
C PHE A 48 -5.84 -1.68 12.44
N LEU A 49 -5.68 -2.52 13.46
CA LEU A 49 -5.30 -3.92 13.27
C LEU A 49 -6.37 -4.70 12.50
N VAL A 50 -7.65 -4.50 12.81
CA VAL A 50 -8.75 -5.18 12.12
C VAL A 50 -8.84 -4.74 10.66
N THR A 51 -8.79 -3.43 10.40
CA THR A 51 -9.04 -2.87 9.06
C THR A 51 -7.79 -2.79 8.20
N GLY A 52 -6.67 -2.34 8.77
CA GLY A 52 -5.40 -2.12 8.06
C GLY A 52 -4.55 -3.37 7.89
N VAL A 53 -4.72 -4.39 8.74
CA VAL A 53 -3.94 -5.64 8.65
C VAL A 53 -4.84 -6.86 8.44
N GLY A 54 -5.94 -6.96 9.19
CA GLY A 54 -6.85 -8.10 9.13
C GLY A 54 -7.51 -8.28 7.75
N LEU A 55 -8.14 -7.23 7.21
CA LEU A 55 -8.81 -7.30 5.91
C LEU A 55 -7.84 -7.62 4.74
N PRO A 56 -6.66 -6.98 4.61
CA PRO A 56 -5.70 -7.36 3.58
C PRO A 56 -5.21 -8.80 3.70
N LEU A 57 -4.96 -9.28 4.93
CA LEU A 57 -4.59 -10.67 5.18
C LEU A 57 -5.70 -11.64 4.75
N LEU A 58 -6.95 -11.35 5.11
CA LEU A 58 -8.12 -12.12 4.66
C LEU A 58 -8.24 -12.12 3.13
N GLY A 59 -7.94 -11.00 2.47
CA GLY A 59 -7.91 -10.92 1.01
C GLY A 59 -6.87 -11.83 0.37
N VAL A 60 -5.65 -11.86 0.90
CA VAL A 60 -4.58 -12.78 0.44
C VAL A 60 -4.97 -14.23 0.67
N LEU A 61 -5.53 -14.54 1.84
CA LEU A 61 -6.02 -15.89 2.13
C LEU A 61 -7.13 -16.29 1.15
N ALA A 62 -8.14 -15.44 0.95
CA ALA A 62 -9.23 -15.70 0.02
C ALA A 62 -8.73 -15.92 -1.42
N PHE A 63 -7.73 -15.15 -1.86
CA PHE A 63 -7.08 -15.36 -3.16
C PHE A 63 -6.37 -16.72 -3.22
N GLY A 64 -5.59 -17.07 -2.20
CA GLY A 64 -4.92 -18.37 -2.11
C GLY A 64 -5.89 -19.56 -2.10
N PHE A 65 -7.01 -19.45 -1.38
CA PHE A 65 -8.07 -20.47 -1.36
C PHE A 65 -8.85 -20.56 -2.67
N SER A 66 -8.87 -19.50 -3.48
CA SER A 66 -9.59 -19.50 -4.75
C SER A 66 -9.00 -20.47 -5.77
N GLY A 67 -7.72 -20.85 -5.64
CA GLY A 67 -7.03 -21.73 -6.59
C GLY A 67 -6.95 -21.17 -8.01
N LYS A 68 -6.95 -19.83 -8.15
CA LYS A 68 -6.79 -19.13 -9.43
C LYS A 68 -5.36 -18.59 -9.54
N ASP A 69 -4.80 -18.67 -10.73
CA ASP A 69 -3.40 -18.28 -10.97
C ASP A 69 -3.23 -16.76 -11.11
N ASP A 70 -4.30 -16.04 -11.50
CA ASP A 70 -4.27 -14.60 -11.73
C ASP A 70 -5.53 -13.89 -11.21
N LEU A 71 -5.36 -12.58 -10.96
CA LEU A 71 -6.45 -11.72 -10.48
C LEU A 71 -7.58 -11.60 -11.50
N GLN A 72 -7.24 -11.61 -12.80
CA GLN A 72 -8.23 -11.53 -13.87
C GLN A 72 -9.13 -12.76 -13.90
N SER A 73 -8.62 -13.98 -13.77
CA SER A 73 -9.49 -15.17 -13.73
C SER A 73 -10.31 -15.27 -12.45
N LEU A 74 -9.84 -14.66 -11.35
CA LEU A 74 -10.64 -14.50 -10.15
C LEU A 74 -11.80 -13.52 -10.38
N ALA A 75 -11.51 -12.32 -10.87
CA ALA A 75 -12.51 -11.28 -11.12
C ALA A 75 -13.50 -11.67 -12.24
N SER A 76 -13.06 -12.47 -13.21
CA SER A 76 -13.91 -12.99 -14.30
C SER A 76 -15.00 -13.95 -13.82
N ARG A 77 -14.93 -14.45 -12.56
CA ARG A 77 -16.04 -15.21 -11.95
C ARG A 77 -17.31 -14.36 -11.79
N ALA A 78 -17.17 -13.05 -11.64
CA ALA A 78 -18.32 -12.15 -11.60
C ALA A 78 -18.85 -11.89 -13.02
N HIS A 79 -17.97 -11.45 -13.93
CA HIS A 79 -18.27 -11.28 -15.36
C HIS A 79 -16.95 -11.13 -16.16
N PRO A 80 -16.81 -11.71 -17.38
CA PRO A 80 -15.56 -11.64 -18.15
C PRO A 80 -15.12 -10.21 -18.49
N VAL A 81 -16.05 -9.32 -18.83
CA VAL A 81 -15.74 -7.89 -19.07
C VAL A 81 -15.32 -7.19 -17.78
N PHE A 82 -15.96 -7.53 -16.65
CA PHE A 82 -15.59 -6.95 -15.36
C PHE A 82 -14.16 -7.36 -14.98
N GLY A 83 -13.78 -8.61 -15.20
CA GLY A 83 -12.44 -9.10 -14.92
C GLY A 83 -11.34 -8.31 -15.66
N ILE A 84 -11.56 -8.01 -16.94
CA ILE A 84 -10.61 -7.23 -17.75
C ILE A 84 -10.52 -5.78 -17.26
N VAL A 85 -11.67 -5.11 -17.12
CA VAL A 85 -11.72 -3.68 -16.74
C VAL A 85 -11.15 -3.49 -15.33
N PHE A 86 -11.58 -4.31 -14.37
CA PHE A 86 -11.12 -4.23 -12.99
C PHE A 86 -9.61 -4.44 -12.88
N THR A 87 -9.08 -5.49 -13.52
CA THR A 87 -7.64 -5.78 -13.45
C THR A 87 -6.82 -4.67 -14.11
N THR A 88 -7.29 -4.12 -15.23
CA THR A 88 -6.62 -3.01 -15.92
C THR A 88 -6.57 -1.76 -15.03
N VAL A 89 -7.71 -1.36 -14.46
CA VAL A 89 -7.79 -0.21 -13.55
C VAL A 89 -6.90 -0.42 -12.32
N LEU A 90 -6.90 -1.62 -11.76
CA LEU A 90 -6.11 -1.96 -10.59
C LEU A 90 -4.60 -1.89 -10.88
N TYR A 91 -4.14 -2.38 -12.03
CA TYR A 91 -2.75 -2.24 -12.45
C TYR A 91 -2.35 -0.79 -12.69
N LEU A 92 -3.22 0.01 -13.32
CA LEU A 92 -2.96 1.43 -13.49
C LEU A 92 -2.91 2.19 -12.15
N ALA A 93 -3.75 1.81 -11.18
CA ALA A 93 -3.74 2.39 -9.83
C ALA A 93 -2.46 2.01 -9.06
N ILE A 94 -2.09 0.73 -9.03
CA ILE A 94 -0.89 0.26 -8.30
C ILE A 94 0.39 0.83 -8.91
N GLY A 95 0.43 1.07 -10.23
CA GLY A 95 1.58 1.68 -10.88
C GLY A 95 1.43 3.21 -10.99
N PRO A 96 1.17 3.74 -12.19
CA PRO A 96 1.37 5.14 -12.52
C PRO A 96 0.35 6.10 -11.92
N LEU A 97 -0.92 5.70 -11.76
CA LEU A 97 -1.99 6.67 -11.50
C LEU A 97 -2.19 6.99 -10.03
N PHE A 98 -1.88 6.07 -9.11
CA PHE A 98 -2.17 6.29 -7.69
C PHE A 98 -0.96 6.08 -6.80
N ALA A 99 -0.29 4.92 -6.85
CA ALA A 99 0.80 4.64 -5.91
C ALA A 99 1.99 5.59 -6.10
N ILE A 100 2.41 5.83 -7.34
CA ILE A 100 3.54 6.73 -7.64
C ILE A 100 3.24 8.16 -7.16
N PRO A 101 2.16 8.85 -7.59
CA PRO A 101 1.85 10.19 -7.09
C PRO A 101 1.67 10.25 -5.58
N ARG A 102 1.04 9.22 -4.97
CA ARG A 102 0.80 9.18 -3.53
C ARG A 102 2.10 9.13 -2.73
N THR A 103 3.06 8.30 -3.15
CA THR A 103 4.36 8.21 -2.47
C THR A 103 5.11 9.52 -2.53
N GLY A 104 5.16 10.18 -3.69
CA GLY A 104 5.78 11.51 -3.83
C GLY A 104 5.14 12.57 -2.93
N ASN A 105 3.81 12.66 -2.89
CA ASN A 105 3.09 13.62 -2.04
C ASN A 105 3.32 13.35 -0.55
N VAL A 106 3.36 12.09 -0.15
CA VAL A 106 3.63 11.69 1.23
C VAL A 106 5.07 12.04 1.65
N SER A 107 6.05 11.80 0.77
CA SER A 107 7.44 12.21 1.01
C SER A 107 7.57 13.74 1.15
N TYR A 108 6.80 14.52 0.39
CA TYR A 108 6.74 15.97 0.55
C TYR A 108 6.14 16.39 1.90
N GLU A 109 4.97 15.85 2.24
CA GLU A 109 4.21 16.18 3.45
C GLU A 109 5.01 15.92 4.74
N ILE A 110 5.83 14.87 4.77
CA ILE A 110 6.62 14.50 5.96
C ILE A 110 8.04 15.07 5.89
N GLY A 111 8.66 15.07 4.71
CA GLY A 111 10.08 15.39 4.56
C GLY A 111 10.38 16.87 4.34
N LEU A 112 9.49 17.63 3.71
CA LEU A 112 9.75 19.02 3.33
C LEU A 112 8.76 20.00 3.94
N LYS A 113 7.46 19.68 3.92
CA LYS A 113 6.39 20.57 4.38
C LYS A 113 6.55 21.07 5.83
N PRO A 114 6.97 20.25 6.83
CA PRO A 114 7.12 20.74 8.21
C PRO A 114 8.23 21.79 8.39
N PHE A 115 9.12 21.93 7.41
CA PHE A 115 10.24 22.87 7.42
C PHE A 115 9.98 24.13 6.57
N MET A 116 8.82 24.22 5.91
CA MET A 116 8.49 25.33 5.02
C MET A 116 7.57 26.36 5.68
N PRO A 117 7.75 27.67 5.37
CA PRO A 117 6.82 28.71 5.79
C PRO A 117 5.40 28.48 5.26
N GLU A 118 4.39 28.68 6.09
CA GLU A 118 2.98 28.64 5.67
C GLU A 118 2.69 29.78 4.66
N GLY A 119 2.05 29.45 3.52
CA GLY A 119 1.60 30.45 2.54
C GLY A 119 2.19 30.35 1.12
N LEU A 120 3.08 29.39 0.84
CA LEU A 120 3.73 29.25 -0.48
C LEU A 120 2.87 28.56 -1.57
N GLY A 121 1.63 28.17 -1.28
CA GLY A 121 0.71 27.54 -2.24
C GLY A 121 1.21 26.17 -2.75
N SER A 122 0.84 25.80 -3.98
CA SER A 122 1.19 24.51 -4.61
C SER A 122 2.56 24.47 -5.29
N THR A 123 3.24 25.62 -5.41
CA THR A 123 4.54 25.77 -6.09
C THR A 123 5.65 24.86 -5.51
N PRO A 124 5.82 24.75 -4.18
CA PRO A 124 6.87 23.91 -3.60
C PRO A 124 6.62 22.43 -3.78
N LEU A 125 5.36 22.00 -3.78
CA LEU A 125 4.96 20.62 -4.04
C LEU A 125 5.37 20.21 -5.47
N ILE A 126 5.12 21.07 -6.45
CA ILE A 126 5.46 20.81 -7.86
C ILE A 126 6.98 20.69 -8.02
N LEU A 127 7.74 21.64 -7.45
CA LEU A 127 9.21 21.63 -7.48
C LEU A 127 9.79 20.38 -6.81
N PHE A 128 9.30 20.04 -5.61
CA PHE A 128 9.73 18.84 -4.91
C PHE A 128 9.43 17.58 -5.72
N THR A 129 8.22 17.49 -6.28
CA THR A 129 7.78 16.34 -7.09
C THR A 129 8.68 16.15 -8.31
N ILE A 130 9.00 17.22 -9.04
CA ILE A 130 9.89 17.18 -10.21
C ILE A 130 11.29 16.70 -9.80
N VAL A 131 11.88 17.29 -8.75
CA VAL A 131 13.23 16.92 -8.29
C VAL A 131 13.26 15.49 -7.77
N PHE A 132 12.30 15.10 -6.94
CA PHE A 132 12.19 13.77 -6.36
C PHE A 132 12.08 12.68 -7.43
N PHE A 133 11.18 12.86 -8.41
CA PHE A 133 11.05 11.88 -9.50
C PHE A 133 12.20 11.92 -10.49
N SER A 134 12.83 13.07 -10.73
CA SER A 134 14.04 13.14 -11.58
C SER A 134 15.20 12.36 -10.97
N ILE A 135 15.46 12.55 -9.67
CA ILE A 135 16.50 11.82 -8.95
C ILE A 135 16.15 10.33 -8.90
N THR A 136 14.90 9.99 -8.57
CA THR A 136 14.46 8.58 -8.53
C THR A 136 14.60 7.90 -9.89
N CYS A 137 14.30 8.60 -10.98
CA CYS A 137 14.47 8.08 -12.34
C CYS A 137 15.95 7.92 -12.73
N PHE A 138 16.84 8.78 -12.21
CA PHE A 138 18.28 8.67 -12.44
C PHE A 138 18.93 7.49 -11.70
N PHE A 139 18.46 7.17 -10.49
CA PHE A 139 18.99 6.06 -9.67
C PHE A 139 18.30 4.71 -9.89
N ARG A 140 17.22 4.67 -10.66
CA ARG A 140 16.47 3.46 -11.01
C ARG A 140 17.02 2.81 -12.28
#